data_AF-A0A1E2SL89-F1
#
_entry.id   AF-A0A1E2SL89-F1
#
_cell.length_a   1.000
_cell.length_b   1.000
_cell.length_c   1.000
_cell.angle_alpha   90.00
_cell.angle_beta   90.00
_cell.angle_gamma   90.00
#
_symmetry.space_group_name_H-M   'P 1'
#
loop_
_entity.id
_entity.type
_entity.pdbx_description
1 polymer ?
#
loop_
_entity_poly.entity_id
_entity_poly.type
_entity_poly.pdbx_seq_one_letter_code
_entity_poly.pdbx_strand_id
1 'polypeptide(L)'
;MTVWPTANTAVTIVDATGAATAIAAKSTDLHDIAAAINASGKGVAATVVAAGKDGDGNALSRLQLSSKTAGAGGAFRLYAGTVADVRAGTAATAIASTLSSAQDAQITLYPGTSSAQVVTSSGNTFEGLLQGIDVTVSAPTASAVTLTSSTDAKSVGSNAAALVAAVTQIVQFIDTNSKDQTKTNADGSTTTTPASFAGDSTISAFRFQIIKAVSAPLGAGATVSPARYGFTLNPDGTIDVDAPAFAAAIAADLTGTVAAVQQISTRIA
;
A
#
# COMPACT_ATOMS: atom_id res chain seq x y z
N MET A 1 -34.85 8.76 -22.70
CA MET A 1 -35.53 7.46 -22.88
C MET A 1 -36.37 7.22 -21.65
N THR A 2 -37.65 6.95 -21.82
CA THR A 2 -38.58 6.74 -20.72
C THR A 2 -38.76 5.25 -20.39
N VAL A 3 -38.51 4.35 -21.36
CA VAL A 3 -38.66 2.88 -21.23
C VAL A 3 -37.62 2.14 -22.05
N TRP A 4 -37.32 0.88 -21.70
CA TRP A 4 -36.45 -0.05 -22.46
C TRP A 4 -36.83 -0.13 -23.95
N PRO A 5 -35.89 -0.31 -24.91
CA PRO A 5 -36.15 -0.11 -26.34
C PRO A 5 -36.99 -1.24 -26.96
N THR A 6 -37.36 -2.24 -26.19
CA THR A 6 -38.20 -3.36 -26.64
C THR A 6 -39.28 -3.64 -25.61
N ALA A 7 -40.40 -4.21 -26.06
CA ALA A 7 -41.46 -4.70 -25.17
C ALA A 7 -41.04 -5.95 -24.36
N ASN A 8 -39.85 -6.49 -24.61
CA ASN A 8 -39.33 -7.68 -23.95
C ASN A 8 -38.46 -7.27 -22.75
N THR A 9 -38.67 -7.93 -21.61
CA THR A 9 -37.87 -7.76 -20.39
C THR A 9 -36.60 -8.64 -20.36
N ALA A 10 -36.44 -9.51 -21.36
CA ALA A 10 -35.25 -10.33 -21.54
C ALA A 10 -34.06 -9.46 -21.98
N VAL A 11 -32.98 -9.55 -21.22
CA VAL A 11 -31.71 -8.89 -21.49
C VAL A 11 -30.64 -9.97 -21.56
N THR A 12 -29.71 -9.86 -22.50
CA THR A 12 -28.57 -10.78 -22.58
C THR A 12 -27.27 -9.99 -22.56
N ILE A 13 -26.37 -10.35 -21.64
CA ILE A 13 -24.99 -9.85 -21.63
C ILE A 13 -24.11 -10.89 -22.30
N VAL A 14 -23.26 -10.44 -23.22
CA VAL A 14 -22.17 -11.24 -23.78
C VAL A 14 -20.86 -10.66 -23.28
N ASP A 15 -20.05 -11.44 -22.58
CA ASP A 15 -18.75 -11.01 -22.05
C ASP A 15 -17.63 -11.06 -23.11
N ALA A 16 -16.41 -10.67 -22.73
CA ALA A 16 -15.23 -10.63 -23.59
C ALA A 16 -14.84 -12.02 -24.15
N THR A 17 -15.27 -13.11 -23.51
CA THR A 17 -15.03 -14.48 -23.98
C THR A 17 -16.07 -14.94 -25.00
N GLY A 18 -17.16 -14.17 -25.16
CA GLY A 18 -18.31 -14.54 -25.98
C GLY A 18 -19.39 -15.31 -25.23
N ALA A 19 -19.25 -15.50 -23.92
CA ALA A 19 -20.26 -16.21 -23.14
C ALA A 19 -21.52 -15.35 -22.96
N ALA A 20 -22.65 -15.86 -23.44
CA ALA A 20 -23.95 -15.19 -23.36
C ALA A 20 -24.72 -15.59 -22.10
N THR A 21 -25.11 -14.62 -21.28
CA THR A 21 -25.89 -14.81 -20.05
C THR A 21 -27.23 -14.11 -20.14
N ALA A 22 -28.31 -14.85 -19.92
CA ALA A 22 -29.65 -14.30 -19.80
C ALA A 22 -29.86 -13.60 -18.46
N ILE A 23 -30.51 -12.43 -18.49
CA ILE A 23 -30.92 -11.62 -17.36
C ILE A 23 -32.40 -11.29 -17.55
N ALA A 24 -33.21 -11.65 -16.56
CA ALA A 24 -34.64 -11.35 -16.56
C ALA A 24 -34.92 -10.13 -15.69
N ALA A 25 -35.38 -9.04 -16.31
CA ALA A 25 -35.89 -7.89 -15.56
C ALA A 25 -37.37 -8.07 -15.21
N LYS A 26 -37.79 -7.42 -14.13
CA LYS A 26 -39.18 -7.47 -13.65
C LYS A 26 -40.15 -6.74 -14.59
N SER A 27 -39.67 -5.68 -15.24
CA SER A 27 -40.42 -4.88 -16.20
C SER A 27 -39.48 -4.23 -17.22
N THR A 28 -40.05 -3.48 -18.16
CA THR A 28 -39.32 -2.65 -19.13
C THR A 28 -38.91 -1.29 -18.55
N ASP A 29 -39.15 -1.04 -17.27
CA ASP A 29 -38.65 0.15 -16.57
C ASP A 29 -37.11 0.11 -16.47
N LEU A 30 -36.46 1.25 -16.70
CA LEU A 30 -34.99 1.31 -16.70
C LEU A 30 -34.37 0.99 -15.34
N HIS A 31 -35.06 1.27 -14.23
CA HIS A 31 -34.60 0.93 -12.89
C HIS A 31 -34.68 -0.58 -12.64
N ASP A 32 -35.73 -1.26 -13.11
CA ASP A 32 -35.83 -2.72 -13.01
C ASP A 32 -34.78 -3.42 -13.88
N ILE A 33 -34.49 -2.89 -15.07
CA ILE A 33 -33.40 -3.38 -15.93
C ILE A 33 -32.04 -3.19 -15.24
N ALA A 34 -31.77 -1.98 -14.72
CA ALA A 34 -30.52 -1.70 -14.02
C ALA A 34 -30.35 -2.60 -12.78
N ALA A 35 -31.42 -2.79 -11.99
CA ALA A 35 -31.42 -3.66 -10.83
C ALA A 35 -31.14 -5.12 -11.22
N ALA A 36 -31.78 -5.63 -12.29
CA ALA A 36 -31.54 -6.99 -12.78
C ALA A 36 -30.09 -7.19 -13.27
N ILE A 37 -29.53 -6.22 -13.99
CA ILE A 37 -28.12 -6.25 -14.42
C ILE A 37 -27.19 -6.27 -13.21
N ASN A 38 -27.39 -5.37 -12.25
CA ASN A 38 -26.55 -5.31 -11.05
C ASN A 38 -26.65 -6.57 -10.19
N ALA A 39 -27.84 -7.17 -10.07
CA ALA A 39 -28.08 -8.40 -9.32
C ALA A 39 -27.52 -9.65 -10.03
N SER A 40 -27.28 -9.61 -11.34
CA SER A 40 -26.78 -10.75 -12.11
C SER A 40 -25.36 -11.20 -11.70
N GLY A 41 -24.56 -10.30 -11.11
CA GLY A 41 -23.18 -10.57 -10.75
C GLY A 41 -22.23 -10.74 -11.95
N LYS A 42 -22.66 -10.42 -13.18
CA LYS A 42 -21.91 -10.70 -14.42
C LYS A 42 -20.90 -9.62 -14.82
N GLY A 43 -20.26 -9.00 -13.83
CA GLY A 43 -19.15 -8.06 -14.08
C GLY A 43 -19.54 -6.72 -14.73
N VAL A 44 -20.83 -6.43 -14.91
CA VAL A 44 -21.32 -5.14 -15.42
C VAL A 44 -22.09 -4.41 -14.31
N ALA A 45 -21.85 -3.12 -14.16
CA ALA A 45 -22.64 -2.21 -13.35
C ALA A 45 -23.55 -1.38 -14.24
N ALA A 46 -24.78 -1.14 -13.80
CA ALA A 46 -25.79 -0.38 -14.52
C ALA A 46 -26.40 0.69 -13.62
N THR A 47 -26.51 1.91 -14.15
CA THR A 47 -27.09 3.07 -13.44
C THR A 47 -28.03 3.81 -14.37
N VAL A 48 -29.16 4.27 -13.84
CA VAL A 48 -30.08 5.16 -14.55
C VAL A 48 -29.66 6.60 -14.30
N VAL A 49 -29.39 7.35 -15.38
CA VAL A 49 -28.96 8.74 -15.33
C VAL A 49 -30.05 9.62 -15.93
N ALA A 50 -30.47 10.66 -15.20
CA ALA A 50 -31.41 11.64 -15.72
C ALA A 50 -30.77 12.42 -16.89
N ALA A 51 -31.53 12.56 -17.97
CA ALA A 51 -31.12 13.15 -19.24
C ALA A 51 -31.99 14.36 -19.64
N GLY A 52 -32.58 15.04 -18.65
CA GLY A 52 -33.42 16.21 -18.85
C GLY A 52 -34.89 15.88 -19.10
N LYS A 53 -35.57 16.68 -19.92
CA LYS A 53 -36.96 16.49 -20.33
C LYS A 53 -37.09 16.54 -21.86
N ASP A 54 -38.09 15.88 -22.41
CA ASP A 54 -38.43 16.01 -23.84
C ASP A 54 -39.21 17.30 -24.15
N GLY A 55 -39.56 17.50 -25.42
CA GLY A 55 -40.31 18.68 -25.88
C GLY A 55 -41.70 18.81 -25.26
N ASP A 56 -42.25 17.71 -24.73
CA ASP A 56 -43.55 17.64 -24.07
C ASP A 56 -43.44 17.73 -22.53
N GLY A 57 -42.21 17.90 -22.01
CA GLY A 57 -41.93 18.07 -20.58
C GLY A 57 -41.79 16.76 -19.78
N ASN A 58 -41.81 15.60 -20.44
CA ASN A 58 -41.61 14.31 -19.78
C ASN A 58 -40.14 14.10 -19.42
N ALA A 59 -39.86 13.52 -18.26
CA ALA A 59 -38.50 13.22 -17.84
C ALA A 59 -37.84 12.20 -18.79
N LEU A 60 -36.62 12.49 -19.22
CA LEU A 60 -35.79 11.59 -19.99
C LEU A 60 -34.72 10.99 -19.08
N SER A 61 -34.48 9.69 -19.23
CA SER A 61 -33.36 9.00 -18.58
C SER A 61 -32.52 8.23 -19.61
N ARG A 62 -31.31 7.83 -19.22
CA ARG A 62 -30.45 6.92 -19.97
C ARG A 62 -29.88 5.86 -19.04
N LEU A 63 -29.73 4.64 -19.57
CA LEU A 63 -29.00 3.59 -18.88
C LEU A 63 -27.51 3.76 -19.19
N GLN A 64 -26.70 3.97 -18.17
CA GLN A 64 -25.24 3.96 -18.27
C GLN A 64 -24.73 2.62 -17.74
N LEU A 65 -23.85 1.99 -18.51
CA LEU A 65 -23.23 0.72 -18.15
C LEU A 65 -21.72 0.87 -18.07
N SER A 66 -21.09 0.18 -17.12
CA SER A 66 -19.65 0.08 -17.00
C SER A 66 -19.24 -1.33 -16.62
N SER A 67 -18.08 -1.77 -17.11
CA SER A 67 -17.46 -3.01 -16.65
C SER A 67 -16.87 -2.80 -15.24
N LYS A 68 -16.96 -3.83 -14.40
CA LYS A 68 -16.24 -3.94 -13.13
C LYS A 68 -14.83 -4.51 -13.30
N THR A 69 -14.54 -5.07 -14.48
CA THR A 69 -13.23 -5.60 -14.87
C THR A 69 -12.56 -4.57 -15.78
N ALA A 70 -11.34 -4.17 -15.44
CA ALA A 70 -10.51 -3.33 -16.30
C ALA A 70 -9.91 -4.16 -17.46
N GLY A 71 -9.34 -3.49 -18.44
CA GLY A 71 -8.65 -4.18 -19.54
C GLY A 71 -9.60 -4.63 -20.65
N ALA A 72 -9.03 -5.23 -21.69
CA ALA A 72 -9.76 -5.82 -22.80
C ALA A 72 -10.70 -6.96 -22.32
N GLY A 73 -10.31 -7.67 -21.26
CA GLY A 73 -11.16 -8.68 -20.61
C GLY A 73 -12.45 -8.12 -19.99
N GLY A 74 -12.53 -6.81 -19.78
CA GLY A 74 -13.74 -6.10 -19.38
C GLY A 74 -14.70 -5.76 -20.52
N ALA A 75 -14.42 -6.17 -21.75
CA ALA A 75 -15.33 -5.94 -22.87
C ALA A 75 -16.66 -6.67 -22.63
N PHE A 76 -17.77 -6.01 -22.96
CA PHE A 76 -19.09 -6.63 -22.93
C PHE A 76 -19.98 -6.06 -24.03
N ARG A 77 -21.01 -6.82 -24.37
CA ARG A 77 -22.11 -6.41 -25.25
C ARG A 77 -23.42 -6.65 -24.51
N LEU A 78 -24.38 -5.76 -24.72
CA LEU A 78 -25.73 -5.88 -24.17
C LEU A 78 -26.72 -6.02 -25.32
N TYR A 79 -27.62 -6.98 -25.20
CA TYR A 79 -28.67 -7.25 -26.17
C TYR A 79 -30.03 -7.21 -25.50
N ALA A 80 -31.02 -6.69 -26.21
CA ALA A 80 -32.43 -6.87 -25.87
C ALA A 80 -32.93 -8.15 -26.55
N GLY A 81 -33.26 -9.16 -25.75
CA GLY A 81 -33.60 -10.50 -26.23
C GLY A 81 -32.97 -11.62 -25.41
N THR A 82 -33.36 -12.85 -25.73
CA THR A 82 -32.86 -14.07 -25.09
C THR A 82 -31.49 -14.48 -25.66
N VAL A 83 -30.82 -15.42 -24.99
CA VAL A 83 -29.58 -16.02 -25.51
C VAL A 83 -29.81 -16.70 -26.87
N ALA A 84 -30.99 -17.26 -27.12
CA ALA A 84 -31.33 -17.85 -28.41
C ALA A 84 -31.38 -16.80 -29.51
N ASP A 85 -31.99 -15.65 -29.24
CA ASP A 85 -32.06 -14.52 -30.18
C ASP A 85 -30.66 -13.96 -30.49
N VAL A 86 -29.78 -13.89 -29.49
CA VAL A 86 -28.37 -13.48 -29.68
C VAL A 86 -27.62 -14.47 -30.56
N ARG A 87 -27.77 -15.78 -30.31
CA ARG A 87 -27.13 -16.83 -31.12
C ARG A 87 -27.65 -16.88 -32.55
N ALA A 88 -28.94 -16.60 -32.74
CA ALA A 88 -29.57 -16.51 -34.05
C ALA A 88 -29.23 -15.20 -34.80
N GLY A 89 -28.56 -14.24 -34.14
CA GLY A 89 -28.26 -12.93 -34.71
C GLY A 89 -29.49 -12.02 -34.88
N THR A 90 -30.61 -12.35 -34.23
CA THR A 90 -31.87 -11.60 -34.33
C THR A 90 -32.05 -10.60 -33.19
N ALA A 91 -31.31 -10.74 -32.09
CA ALA A 91 -31.35 -9.79 -30.98
C ALA A 91 -30.75 -8.43 -31.35
N ALA A 92 -31.47 -7.35 -31.03
CA ALA A 92 -30.97 -5.99 -31.20
C ALA A 92 -29.93 -5.65 -30.13
N THR A 93 -28.83 -4.98 -30.51
CA THR A 93 -27.90 -4.39 -29.54
C THR A 93 -28.62 -3.33 -28.72
N ALA A 94 -28.48 -3.40 -27.40
CA ALA A 94 -29.02 -2.42 -26.47
C ALA A 94 -28.00 -1.30 -26.14
N ILE A 95 -26.77 -1.40 -26.64
CA ILE A 95 -25.75 -0.35 -26.53
C ILE A 95 -25.92 0.62 -27.69
N ALA A 96 -26.36 1.84 -27.39
CA ALA A 96 -26.54 2.91 -28.38
C ALA A 96 -25.26 3.71 -28.66
N SER A 97 -24.36 3.81 -27.68
CA SER A 97 -23.10 4.56 -27.81
C SER A 97 -22.06 4.04 -26.82
N THR A 98 -20.80 4.01 -27.24
CA THR A 98 -19.65 3.61 -26.42
C THR A 98 -18.89 4.87 -26.00
N LEU A 99 -18.82 5.13 -24.69
CA LEU A 99 -18.07 6.27 -24.15
C LEU A 99 -16.57 5.96 -24.02
N SER A 100 -16.24 4.71 -23.68
CA SER A 100 -14.87 4.21 -23.55
C SER A 100 -14.85 2.73 -23.92
N SER A 101 -13.89 2.33 -24.75
CA SER A 101 -13.66 0.93 -25.10
C SER A 101 -12.81 0.24 -24.05
N ALA A 102 -13.19 -1.01 -23.72
CA ALA A 102 -12.35 -1.88 -22.91
C ALA A 102 -11.03 -2.15 -23.66
N GLN A 103 -9.90 -1.84 -23.01
CA GLN A 103 -8.57 -2.03 -23.56
C GLN A 103 -7.58 -2.25 -22.42
N ASP A 104 -6.57 -3.07 -22.66
CA ASP A 104 -5.45 -3.24 -21.73
C ASP A 104 -4.58 -1.99 -21.71
N ALA A 105 -3.98 -1.70 -20.55
CA ALA A 105 -2.90 -0.75 -20.47
C ALA A 105 -1.69 -1.32 -21.21
N GLN A 106 -0.94 -0.45 -21.86
CA GLN A 106 0.25 -0.81 -22.62
C GLN A 106 1.38 0.15 -22.28
N ILE A 107 2.57 -0.41 -22.05
CA ILE A 107 3.82 0.34 -21.97
C ILE A 107 4.81 -0.23 -22.97
N THR A 108 5.74 0.62 -23.39
CA THR A 108 6.86 0.23 -24.24
C THR A 108 8.15 0.42 -23.46
N LEU A 109 8.85 -0.66 -23.17
CA LEU A 109 10.21 -0.65 -22.61
C LEU A 109 11.20 -0.34 -23.73
N TYR A 110 12.25 0.43 -23.40
CA TYR A 110 13.31 0.83 -24.33
C TYR A 110 12.81 1.43 -25.67
N PRO A 111 11.85 2.38 -25.63
CA PRO A 111 11.25 2.93 -26.84
C PRO A 111 12.32 3.60 -27.73
N GLY A 112 12.19 3.43 -29.05
CA GLY A 112 13.13 4.00 -30.02
C GLY A 112 14.43 3.22 -30.22
N THR A 113 14.59 2.05 -29.57
CA THR A 113 15.74 1.15 -29.76
C THR A 113 15.34 -0.14 -30.48
N SER A 114 16.31 -0.91 -30.97
CA SER A 114 16.06 -2.26 -31.52
C SER A 114 15.54 -3.26 -30.49
N SER A 115 15.66 -2.94 -29.20
CA SER A 115 15.25 -3.78 -28.07
C SER A 115 13.90 -3.34 -27.50
N ALA A 116 13.11 -2.55 -28.23
CA ALA A 116 11.80 -2.10 -27.77
C ALA A 116 10.88 -3.31 -27.49
N GLN A 117 10.27 -3.32 -26.30
CA GLN A 117 9.37 -4.39 -25.87
C GLN A 117 8.04 -3.81 -25.41
N VAL A 118 6.96 -4.36 -25.93
CA VAL A 118 5.61 -4.01 -25.52
C VAL A 118 5.19 -4.92 -24.39
N VAL A 119 4.74 -4.32 -23.29
CA VAL A 119 4.18 -5.03 -22.13
C VAL A 119 2.76 -4.53 -21.93
N THR A 120 1.82 -5.45 -21.69
CA THR A 120 0.41 -5.16 -21.49
C THR A 120 -0.04 -5.59 -20.09
N SER A 121 -0.99 -4.86 -19.52
CA SER A 121 -1.64 -5.19 -18.26
C SER A 121 -3.16 -4.97 -18.38
N SER A 122 -3.95 -5.83 -17.76
CA SER A 122 -5.41 -5.64 -17.69
C SER A 122 -5.81 -4.43 -16.84
N GLY A 123 -4.92 -3.93 -15.98
CA GLY A 123 -5.12 -2.72 -15.20
C GLY A 123 -4.03 -1.69 -15.47
N ASN A 124 -4.09 -0.58 -14.74
CA ASN A 124 -3.06 0.45 -14.82
C ASN A 124 -1.79 0.11 -14.03
N THR A 125 -1.76 -1.01 -13.32
CA THR A 125 -0.59 -1.48 -12.57
C THR A 125 0.04 -2.66 -13.31
N PHE A 126 1.34 -2.54 -13.59
CA PHE A 126 2.20 -3.55 -14.16
C PHE A 126 2.96 -4.20 -13.01
N GLU A 127 2.47 -5.34 -12.55
CA GLU A 127 3.06 -6.09 -11.44
C GLU A 127 4.36 -6.77 -11.86
N GLY A 128 5.37 -6.72 -11.01
CA GLY A 128 6.66 -7.40 -11.21
C GLY A 128 7.40 -6.96 -12.47
N LEU A 129 7.17 -5.73 -12.96
CA LEU A 129 7.82 -5.21 -14.16
C LEU A 129 9.36 -5.22 -14.02
N LEU A 130 9.84 -4.96 -12.82
CA LEU A 130 11.20 -5.29 -12.38
C LEU A 130 11.09 -6.19 -11.15
N GLN A 131 12.17 -6.89 -10.80
CA GLN A 131 12.17 -7.76 -9.62
C GLN A 131 11.79 -6.97 -8.36
N GLY A 132 10.61 -7.26 -7.82
CA GLY A 132 10.07 -6.58 -6.63
C GLY A 132 9.54 -5.16 -6.86
N ILE A 133 9.34 -4.72 -8.10
CA ILE A 133 8.82 -3.38 -8.42
C ILE A 133 7.59 -3.49 -9.32
N ASP A 134 6.48 -2.96 -8.81
CA ASP A 134 5.25 -2.75 -9.57
C ASP A 134 5.21 -1.30 -10.06
N VAL A 135 4.74 -1.09 -11.30
CA VAL A 135 4.64 0.24 -11.90
C VAL A 135 3.20 0.57 -12.19
N THR A 136 2.67 1.65 -11.59
CA THR A 136 1.33 2.14 -11.87
C THR A 136 1.37 3.34 -12.82
N VAL A 137 0.69 3.23 -13.97
CA VAL A 137 0.55 4.33 -14.93
C VAL A 137 -0.69 5.16 -14.61
N SER A 138 -0.57 6.48 -14.69
CA SER A 138 -1.67 7.41 -14.44
C SER A 138 -2.14 8.15 -15.69
N ALA A 139 -1.26 8.30 -16.69
CA ALA A 139 -1.55 8.96 -17.95
C ALA A 139 -0.61 8.46 -19.06
N PRO A 140 -1.03 8.52 -20.33
CA PRO A 140 -0.14 8.30 -21.46
C PRO A 140 0.97 9.35 -21.53
N THR A 141 2.16 8.94 -21.96
CA THR A 141 3.33 9.82 -22.10
C THR A 141 3.69 10.01 -23.58
N ALA A 142 3.97 11.25 -24.00
CA ALA A 142 4.43 11.54 -25.36
C ALA A 142 5.94 11.30 -25.58
N SER A 143 6.70 11.34 -24.49
CA SER A 143 8.16 11.14 -24.47
C SER A 143 8.52 9.99 -23.51
N ALA A 144 9.67 9.37 -23.73
CA ALA A 144 10.17 8.31 -22.87
C ALA A 144 10.39 8.81 -21.43
N VAL A 145 10.03 7.98 -20.46
CA VAL A 145 10.25 8.23 -19.03
C VAL A 145 11.32 7.25 -18.51
N THR A 146 12.24 7.76 -17.70
CA THR A 146 13.27 6.95 -17.03
C THR A 146 12.83 6.63 -15.62
N LEU A 147 12.80 5.34 -15.27
CA LEU A 147 12.59 4.88 -13.90
C LEU A 147 13.95 4.73 -13.21
N THR A 148 14.07 5.29 -12.01
CA THR A 148 15.26 5.14 -11.16
C THR A 148 14.87 4.45 -9.87
N SER A 149 15.70 3.50 -9.43
CA SER A 149 15.59 2.88 -8.11
C SER A 149 16.84 3.22 -7.31
N SER A 150 16.61 3.67 -6.07
CA SER A 150 17.66 4.02 -5.13
C SER A 150 17.24 3.66 -3.72
N THR A 151 18.21 3.37 -2.86
CA THR A 151 17.95 3.16 -1.44
C THR A 151 17.27 4.39 -0.81
N ASP A 152 16.17 4.18 -0.08
CA ASP A 152 15.54 5.23 0.73
C ASP A 152 16.35 5.44 2.01
N ALA A 153 17.36 6.29 1.88
CA ALA A 153 18.27 6.63 2.95
C ALA A 153 17.58 7.18 4.21
N LYS A 154 16.49 7.92 4.01
CA LYS A 154 15.77 8.62 5.07
C LYS A 154 15.02 7.63 5.93
N SER A 155 14.20 6.76 5.33
CA SER A 155 13.42 5.77 6.08
C SER A 155 14.32 4.79 6.83
N VAL A 156 15.42 4.36 6.21
CA VAL A 156 16.42 3.50 6.86
C VAL A 156 17.04 4.22 8.07
N GLY A 157 17.43 5.48 7.94
CA GLY A 157 17.94 6.28 9.06
C GLY A 157 16.93 6.49 10.18
N SER A 158 15.66 6.76 9.85
CA SER A 158 14.58 6.91 10.84
C SER A 158 14.32 5.62 11.61
N ASN A 159 14.32 4.46 10.95
CA ASN A 159 14.16 3.16 11.62
C ASN A 159 15.32 2.87 12.57
N ALA A 160 16.55 3.19 12.15
CA ALA A 160 17.72 3.05 13.01
C ALA A 160 17.61 3.96 14.25
N ALA A 161 17.21 5.23 14.07
CA ALA A 161 16.99 6.17 15.18
C ALA A 161 15.89 5.69 16.15
N ALA A 162 14.80 5.11 15.62
CA ALA A 162 13.73 4.56 16.44
C ALA A 162 14.21 3.37 17.30
N LEU A 163 15.03 2.49 16.72
CA LEU A 163 15.64 1.39 17.47
C LEU A 163 16.55 1.90 18.59
N VAL A 164 17.40 2.89 18.28
CA VAL A 164 18.26 3.55 19.26
C VAL A 164 17.44 4.13 20.42
N ALA A 165 16.38 4.88 20.11
CA ALA A 165 15.49 5.45 21.12
C ALA A 165 14.81 4.38 21.99
N ALA A 166 14.40 3.25 21.41
CA ALA A 166 13.81 2.13 22.16
C ALA A 166 14.81 1.49 23.13
N VAL A 167 16.07 1.29 22.69
CA VAL A 167 17.14 0.80 23.58
C VAL A 167 17.40 1.78 24.71
N THR A 168 17.46 3.09 24.41
CA THR A 168 17.62 4.14 25.44
C THR A 168 16.51 4.09 26.48
N GLN A 169 15.25 3.96 26.05
CA GLN A 169 14.10 3.87 26.96
C GLN A 169 14.19 2.64 27.88
N ILE A 170 14.59 1.48 27.34
CA ILE A 170 14.76 0.26 28.13
C ILE A 170 15.88 0.42 29.17
N VAL A 171 17.03 0.98 28.77
CA VAL A 171 18.15 1.22 29.69
C VAL A 171 17.75 2.20 30.79
N GLN A 172 17.12 3.33 30.45
CA GLN A 172 16.64 4.31 31.43
C GLN A 172 15.61 3.72 32.39
N PHE A 173 14.72 2.86 31.90
CA PHE A 173 13.75 2.15 32.72
C PHE A 173 14.43 1.19 33.71
N ILE A 174 15.39 0.39 33.24
CA ILE A 174 16.17 -0.50 34.12
C ILE A 174 16.94 0.33 35.16
N ASP A 175 17.62 1.39 34.74
CA ASP A 175 18.43 2.23 35.63
C ASP A 175 17.60 2.90 36.72
N THR A 176 16.44 3.44 36.37
CA THR A 176 15.52 4.11 37.31
C THR A 176 14.96 3.13 38.34
N ASN A 177 14.70 1.88 37.94
CA ASN A 177 14.14 0.85 38.81
C ASN A 177 15.22 0.03 39.56
N SER A 178 16.50 0.18 39.20
CA SER A 178 17.63 -0.50 39.86
C SER A 178 18.32 0.36 40.93
N LYS A 179 17.98 1.64 41.06
CA LYS A 179 18.55 2.57 42.06
C LYS A 179 17.50 2.92 43.12
N ASP A 180 17.89 2.91 44.39
CA ASP A 180 17.04 3.42 45.47
C ASP A 180 16.74 4.91 45.21
N GLN A 181 15.48 5.29 45.38
CA GLN A 181 15.04 6.68 45.18
C GLN A 181 14.92 7.37 46.53
N THR A 182 15.82 8.31 46.81
CA THR A 182 15.78 9.15 48.00
C THR A 182 15.10 10.49 47.69
N LYS A 183 14.07 10.85 48.46
CA LYS A 183 13.41 12.15 48.40
C LYS A 183 13.53 12.87 49.73
N THR A 184 14.02 14.12 49.69
CA THR A 184 13.95 15.02 50.85
C THR A 184 12.58 15.68 50.88
N ASN A 185 11.87 15.49 51.99
CA ASN A 185 10.57 16.08 52.26
C ASN A 185 10.71 17.56 52.65
N ALA A 186 9.60 18.30 52.60
CA ALA A 186 9.58 19.73 52.94
C ALA A 186 9.96 20.03 54.40
N ASP A 187 9.86 19.03 55.28
CA ASP A 187 10.26 19.09 56.69
C ASP A 187 11.74 18.74 56.94
N GLY A 188 12.52 18.48 55.87
CA GLY A 188 13.93 18.10 55.96
C GLY A 188 14.17 16.61 56.21
N SER A 189 13.13 15.79 56.39
CA SER A 189 13.26 14.34 56.49
C SER A 189 13.53 13.69 55.13
N THR A 190 14.20 12.53 55.11
CA THR A 190 14.49 11.79 53.87
C THR A 190 13.63 10.53 53.82
N THR A 191 12.89 10.35 52.73
CA THR A 191 12.16 9.11 52.42
C THR A 191 12.92 8.34 51.36
N THR A 192 13.18 7.06 51.59
CA THR A 192 13.84 6.19 50.60
C THR A 192 12.85 5.17 50.09
N THR A 193 12.65 5.13 48.78
CA THR A 193 11.91 4.07 48.08
C THR A 193 12.93 3.05 47.58
N PRO A 194 12.90 1.79 48.06
CA PRO A 194 13.80 0.75 47.59
C PRO A 194 13.64 0.51 46.09
N ALA A 195 14.74 0.21 45.40
CA ALA A 195 14.71 -0.19 44.00
C ALA A 195 13.88 -1.45 43.78
N SER A 196 12.96 -1.40 42.82
CA SER A 196 12.07 -2.51 42.45
C SER A 196 12.82 -3.66 41.76
N PHE A 197 13.96 -3.39 41.13
CA PHE A 197 14.83 -4.39 40.51
C PHE A 197 16.08 -4.72 41.35
N ALA A 198 16.17 -4.22 42.59
CA ALA A 198 17.30 -4.51 43.47
C ALA A 198 17.44 -6.03 43.69
N GLY A 199 18.60 -6.58 43.34
CA GLY A 199 18.90 -8.01 43.52
C GLY A 199 18.27 -8.94 42.47
N ASP A 200 17.56 -8.42 41.46
CA ASP A 200 17.05 -9.25 40.37
C ASP A 200 18.19 -9.67 39.43
N SER A 201 18.54 -10.95 39.49
CA SER A 201 19.62 -11.53 38.67
C SER A 201 19.31 -11.56 37.17
N THR A 202 18.04 -11.60 36.78
CA THR A 202 17.60 -11.61 35.37
C THR A 202 17.77 -10.23 34.77
N ILE A 203 17.34 -9.19 35.48
CA ILE A 203 17.52 -7.78 35.08
C ILE A 203 19.01 -7.44 35.04
N SER A 204 19.79 -7.93 36.02
CA SER A 204 21.24 -7.73 36.07
C SER A 204 21.95 -8.39 34.87
N ALA A 205 21.58 -9.62 34.51
CA ALA A 205 22.13 -10.31 33.35
C ALA A 205 21.76 -9.63 32.03
N PHE A 206 20.52 -9.17 31.90
CA PHE A 206 20.06 -8.44 30.71
C PHE A 206 20.77 -7.09 30.55
N ARG A 207 20.93 -6.34 31.65
CA ARG A 207 21.72 -5.09 31.65
C ARG A 207 23.16 -5.32 31.20
N PHE A 208 23.80 -6.40 31.65
CA PHE A 208 25.16 -6.75 31.24
C PHE A 208 25.25 -7.07 29.75
N GLN A 209 24.27 -7.78 29.19
CA GLN A 209 24.19 -8.05 27.75
C GLN A 209 24.11 -6.75 26.93
N ILE A 210 23.25 -5.80 27.34
CA ILE A 210 23.13 -4.51 26.66
C ILE A 210 24.45 -3.73 26.73
N ILE A 211 25.04 -3.61 27.92
CA ILE A 211 26.33 -2.91 28.11
C ILE A 211 27.39 -3.51 27.19
N LYS A 212 27.53 -4.84 27.19
CA LYS A 212 28.48 -5.53 26.32
C LYS A 212 28.21 -5.28 24.84
N ALA A 213 26.95 -5.23 24.43
CA ALA A 213 26.57 -5.00 23.04
C ALA A 213 26.94 -3.59 22.57
N VAL A 214 26.67 -2.56 23.39
CA VAL A 214 26.89 -1.15 23.06
C VAL A 214 28.31 -0.67 23.32
N SER A 215 29.09 -1.35 24.16
CA SER A 215 30.47 -0.96 24.48
C SER A 215 31.50 -1.67 23.61
N ALA A 216 31.15 -2.81 23.01
CA ALA A 216 32.07 -3.58 22.19
C ALA A 216 32.35 -2.88 20.84
N PRO A 217 33.61 -2.81 20.39
CA PRO A 217 33.95 -2.18 19.11
C PRO A 217 33.19 -2.78 17.92
N LEU A 218 32.94 -1.95 16.91
CA LEU A 218 32.11 -2.22 15.75
C LEU A 218 32.94 -2.37 14.47
N GLY A 219 32.27 -2.85 13.41
CA GLY A 219 32.85 -3.01 12.09
C GLY A 219 33.72 -4.26 11.94
N ALA A 220 34.14 -4.53 10.69
CA ALA A 220 35.05 -5.62 10.39
C ALA A 220 36.42 -5.34 11.04
N GLY A 221 36.83 -6.19 11.98
CA GLY A 221 38.07 -6.04 12.74
C GLY A 221 37.95 -5.32 14.08
N ALA A 222 36.73 -4.96 14.52
CA ALA A 222 36.49 -4.39 15.86
C ALA A 222 37.33 -3.12 16.15
N THR A 223 37.41 -2.21 15.18
CA THR A 223 38.22 -0.98 15.27
C THR A 223 37.40 0.28 15.49
N VAL A 224 36.08 0.23 15.31
CA VAL A 224 35.22 1.42 15.37
C VAL A 224 34.59 1.55 16.75
N SER A 225 34.82 2.67 17.42
CA SER A 225 34.16 2.97 18.69
C SER A 225 32.65 3.20 18.48
N PRO A 226 31.76 2.60 19.30
CA PRO A 226 30.33 2.90 19.32
C PRO A 226 29.99 4.38 19.55
N ALA A 227 30.89 5.12 20.21
CA ALA A 227 30.73 6.57 20.44
C ALA A 227 30.68 7.37 19.12
N ARG A 228 31.27 6.85 18.03
CA ARG A 228 31.15 7.44 16.69
C ARG A 228 29.70 7.53 16.21
N TYR A 229 28.85 6.62 16.69
CA TYR A 229 27.44 6.55 16.37
C TYR A 229 26.58 7.03 17.55
N GLY A 230 27.15 7.79 18.48
CA GLY A 230 26.42 8.37 19.61
C GLY A 230 26.12 7.41 20.76
N PHE A 231 26.73 6.22 20.82
CA PHE A 231 26.58 5.32 21.98
C PHE A 231 27.79 5.40 22.90
N THR A 232 27.60 5.84 24.14
CA THR A 232 28.67 6.00 25.13
C THR A 232 28.36 5.21 26.39
N LEU A 233 29.34 4.48 26.92
CA LEU A 233 29.27 3.86 28.24
C LEU A 233 29.93 4.80 29.26
N ASN A 234 29.18 5.19 30.27
CA ASN A 234 29.67 6.05 31.35
C ASN A 234 30.41 5.24 32.42
N PRO A 235 31.27 5.90 33.23
CA PRO A 235 32.00 5.25 34.32
C PRO A 235 31.11 4.59 35.38
N ASP A 236 29.87 5.06 35.54
CA ASP A 236 28.87 4.51 36.46
C ASP A 236 28.08 3.33 35.87
N GLY A 237 28.44 2.87 34.66
CA GLY A 237 27.78 1.76 33.98
C GLY A 237 26.43 2.10 33.36
N THR A 238 26.11 3.39 33.21
CA THR A 238 24.97 3.87 32.41
C THR A 238 25.37 4.04 30.94
N ILE A 239 24.39 3.97 30.04
CA ILE A 239 24.61 4.14 28.60
C ILE A 239 23.96 5.45 28.17
N ASP A 240 24.78 6.36 27.66
CA ASP A 240 24.31 7.58 27.03
C ASP A 240 24.16 7.40 25.53
N VAL A 241 23.06 7.94 25.03
CA VAL A 241 22.73 7.93 23.61
C VAL A 241 22.57 9.35 23.12
N ASP A 242 23.57 9.82 22.39
CA ASP A 242 23.63 11.15 21.77
C ASP A 242 22.91 11.14 20.42
N ALA A 243 21.63 11.50 20.45
CA ALA A 243 20.80 11.59 19.25
C ALA A 243 21.34 12.58 18.19
N PRO A 244 21.84 13.79 18.55
CA PRO A 244 22.57 14.65 17.62
C PRO A 244 23.77 13.98 16.95
N ALA A 245 24.63 13.27 17.70
CA ALA A 245 25.77 12.56 17.14
C ALA A 245 25.34 11.42 16.20
N PHE A 246 24.28 10.71 16.54
CA PHE A 246 23.69 9.68 15.68
C PHE A 246 23.14 10.26 14.37
N ALA A 247 22.44 11.40 14.44
CA ALA A 247 21.95 12.10 13.25
C ALA A 247 23.11 12.57 12.35
N ALA A 248 24.20 13.05 12.95
CA ALA A 248 25.41 13.42 12.21
C ALA A 248 26.08 12.19 11.56
N ALA A 249 26.09 11.04 12.23
CA ALA A 249 26.61 9.80 11.67
C ALA A 249 25.78 9.30 10.47
N ILE A 250 24.44 9.37 10.56
CA ILE A 250 23.55 9.07 9.42
C ILE A 250 23.83 9.99 8.23
N ALA A 251 24.01 11.28 8.47
CA ALA A 251 24.28 12.25 7.41
C ALA A 251 25.66 12.03 6.74
N ALA A 252 26.65 11.56 7.49
CA ALA A 252 28.00 11.31 7.00
C ALA A 252 28.14 9.97 6.27
N ASP A 253 27.57 8.90 6.82
CA ASP A 253 27.63 7.54 6.27
C ASP A 253 26.44 6.73 6.77
N LEU A 254 25.35 6.76 6.01
CA LEU A 254 24.16 5.98 6.32
C LEU A 254 24.48 4.47 6.37
N THR A 255 25.16 3.94 5.34
CA THR A 255 25.38 2.50 5.21
C THR A 255 26.19 1.97 6.39
N GLY A 256 27.27 2.65 6.75
CA GLY A 256 28.09 2.30 7.91
C GLY A 256 27.33 2.46 9.23
N THR A 257 26.52 3.51 9.38
CA THR A 257 25.71 3.74 10.59
C THR A 257 24.65 2.67 10.78
N VAL A 258 23.98 2.25 9.71
CA VAL A 258 22.97 1.18 9.74
C VAL A 258 23.63 -0.17 10.06
N ALA A 259 24.76 -0.48 9.43
CA ALA A 259 25.51 -1.70 9.71
C ALA A 259 25.96 -1.75 11.18
N ALA A 260 26.43 -0.62 11.73
CA ALA A 260 26.81 -0.50 13.14
C ALA A 260 25.62 -0.76 14.08
N VAL A 261 24.47 -0.12 13.83
CA VAL A 261 23.25 -0.32 14.64
C VAL A 261 22.74 -1.76 14.53
N GLN A 262 22.78 -2.36 13.34
CA GLN A 262 22.37 -3.76 13.14
C GLN A 262 23.30 -4.74 13.87
N GLN A 263 24.60 -4.46 13.90
CA GLN A 263 25.56 -5.25 14.66
C GLN A 263 25.29 -5.16 16.17
N ILE A 264 24.99 -3.96 16.71
CA ILE A 264 24.60 -3.79 18.12
C ILE A 264 23.32 -4.57 18.40
N SER A 265 22.30 -4.43 17.55
CA SER A 265 21.02 -5.13 17.71
C SER A 265 21.18 -6.65 17.75
N THR A 266 22.03 -7.21 16.87
CA THR A 266 22.30 -8.65 16.82
C THR A 266 23.02 -9.16 18.07
N ARG A 267 23.73 -8.30 18.80
CA ARG A 267 24.38 -8.68 20.08
C ARG A 267 23.42 -8.67 21.26
N ILE A 268 22.29 -7.97 21.16
CA ILE A 268 21.27 -7.86 22.20
C ILE A 268 20.23 -8.98 22.06
N ALA A 269 19.89 -9.36 20.82
CA ALA A 269 18.98 -10.46 20.48
C ALA A 269 19.59 -11.83 20.84
#